data_AF-A0A0M6XLP7-F1
#
_entry.id   AF-A0A0M6XLP7-F1
#
_cell.length_a   1.000
_cell.length_b   1.000
_cell.length_c   1.000
_cell.angle_alpha   90.00
_cell.angle_beta   90.00
_cell.angle_gamma   90.00
#
_symmetry.space_group_name_H-M   'P 1'
#
loop_
_entity.id
_entity.type
_entity.pdbx_description
1 polymer ?
#
loop_
_entity_poly.entity_id
_entity_poly.type
_entity_poly.pdbx_seq_one_letter_code
_entity_poly.pdbx_strand_id
1 'polypeptide(L)'
;MSLRSTARSKASRTRRSNGWKRSRFNVPGTGRLRADRLRTLAADVICLSLAGNDHNVLGLFEHSAPFTLGDLPDDGLDRVRIPDCVMRSQLEHRMRPVVERTRPVHRIVADRQIVHICPPPPDPDAAHMEADPKLFGDIVHRGVAPDPLRLRLYRLQCAIARRLAGKSGATFLPPPGQGCNDAGFLARDCRNDDPTHANARYGRLVTDQLADLEWHMQ
;
A
#
# COMPACT_ATOMS: atom_id res chain seq x y z
N MET A 1 -73.34 12.36 -2.31
CA MET A 1 -72.10 13.13 -2.10
C MET A 1 -71.04 12.17 -1.56
N SER A 2 -70.28 11.39 -2.33
CA SER A 2 -69.31 11.69 -3.41
C SER A 2 -68.36 12.83 -3.08
N LEU A 3 -67.14 12.51 -2.61
CA LEU A 3 -65.97 12.39 -3.48
C LEU A 3 -64.79 11.78 -2.70
N ARG A 4 -64.13 10.81 -3.34
CA ARG A 4 -62.86 10.19 -2.94
C ARG A 4 -61.75 11.24 -3.06
N SER A 5 -60.81 11.24 -2.11
CA SER A 5 -59.50 11.87 -2.30
C SER A 5 -58.41 10.98 -1.71
N THR A 6 -57.76 10.23 -2.60
CA THR A 6 -56.53 9.47 -2.36
C THR A 6 -55.33 10.42 -2.51
N ALA A 7 -54.72 10.80 -1.40
CA ALA A 7 -53.42 11.49 -1.42
C ALA A 7 -52.31 10.49 -1.03
N ARG A 8 -51.63 9.95 -2.05
CA ARG A 8 -50.38 9.20 -1.91
C ARG A 8 -49.28 10.17 -1.45
N SER A 9 -48.85 10.05 -0.21
CA SER A 9 -47.61 10.69 0.28
C SER A 9 -46.41 9.97 -0.34
N LYS A 10 -45.62 10.73 -1.11
CA LYS A 10 -44.37 10.29 -1.74
C LYS A 10 -43.32 10.07 -0.66
N ALA A 11 -42.96 8.82 -0.41
CA ALA A 11 -41.76 8.47 0.34
C ALA A 11 -40.53 9.06 -0.38
N SER A 12 -39.89 10.05 0.24
CA SER A 12 -38.61 10.60 -0.18
C SER A 12 -37.51 9.57 0.06
N ARG A 13 -37.23 8.75 -0.95
CA ARG A 13 -36.01 7.95 -1.03
C ARG A 13 -34.83 8.91 -1.18
N THR A 14 -34.27 9.38 -0.08
CA THR A 14 -32.92 9.93 -0.04
C THR A 14 -31.95 8.81 -0.38
N ARG A 15 -31.60 8.70 -1.67
CA ARG A 15 -30.38 8.00 -2.11
C ARG A 15 -29.20 8.73 -1.48
N ARG A 16 -28.70 8.24 -0.34
CA ARG A 16 -27.33 8.55 0.08
C ARG A 16 -26.41 7.94 -0.97
N SER A 17 -25.83 8.82 -1.75
CA SER A 17 -24.74 8.55 -2.67
C SER A 17 -23.57 7.99 -1.87
N ASN A 18 -23.38 6.67 -1.92
CA ASN A 18 -22.07 6.07 -1.64
C ASN A 18 -21.15 6.47 -2.80
N GLY A 19 -20.64 7.70 -2.73
CA GLY A 19 -19.81 8.37 -3.71
C GLY A 19 -18.35 7.94 -3.71
N TRP A 20 -17.99 6.86 -3.01
CA TRP A 20 -16.82 6.07 -3.41
C TRP A 20 -17.26 5.12 -4.51
N LYS A 21 -17.33 5.66 -5.74
CA LYS A 21 -17.23 4.81 -6.93
C LYS A 21 -16.03 3.91 -6.65
N ARG A 22 -16.26 2.60 -6.55
CA ARG A 22 -15.24 1.58 -6.75
C ARG A 22 -14.68 1.86 -8.13
N SER A 23 -13.73 2.78 -8.23
CA SER A 23 -12.82 2.88 -9.35
C SER A 23 -12.24 1.49 -9.42
N ARG A 24 -12.73 0.73 -10.39
CA ARG A 24 -12.00 -0.43 -10.86
C ARG A 24 -10.68 0.19 -11.26
N PHE A 25 -9.64 0.00 -10.43
CA PHE A 25 -8.27 0.23 -10.82
C PHE A 25 -7.98 -0.80 -11.93
N ASN A 26 -8.54 -0.56 -13.11
CA ASN A 26 -8.01 -1.04 -14.36
C ASN A 26 -6.77 -0.19 -14.54
N VAL A 27 -5.65 -0.66 -14.01
CA VAL A 27 -4.36 -0.15 -14.41
C VAL A 27 -4.15 -0.73 -15.82
N PRO A 28 -4.20 0.07 -16.89
CA PRO A 28 -3.97 -0.43 -18.23
C PRO A 28 -2.61 -1.12 -18.27
N GLY A 29 -2.56 -2.36 -18.74
CA GLY A 29 -1.32 -3.17 -18.73
C GLY A 29 -1.18 -4.16 -17.56
N THR A 30 -2.11 -4.21 -16.59
CA THR A 30 -2.14 -5.36 -15.66
C THR A 30 -2.66 -6.59 -16.40
N GLY A 31 -1.74 -7.33 -17.01
CA GLY A 31 -2.04 -8.64 -17.58
C GLY A 31 -2.73 -9.52 -16.53
N ARG A 32 -3.68 -10.36 -16.97
CA ARG A 32 -4.14 -11.45 -16.11
C ARG A 32 -2.96 -12.39 -15.91
N LEU A 33 -2.66 -12.73 -14.65
CA LEU A 33 -1.75 -13.84 -14.34
C LEU A 33 -2.28 -15.10 -15.04
N ARG A 34 -1.51 -15.57 -16.02
CA ARG A 34 -1.82 -16.78 -16.78
C ARG A 34 -1.23 -17.96 -16.03
N ALA A 35 -2.09 -18.72 -15.36
CA ALA A 35 -1.67 -19.88 -14.55
C ALA A 35 -0.87 -20.90 -15.38
N ASP A 36 -1.24 -21.07 -16.65
CA ASP A 36 -0.53 -21.89 -17.63
C ASP A 36 0.93 -21.42 -17.80
N ARG A 37 1.15 -20.11 -17.98
CA ARG A 37 2.50 -19.55 -18.12
C ARG A 37 3.33 -19.64 -16.85
N LEU A 38 2.71 -19.48 -15.68
CA LEU A 38 3.41 -19.64 -14.41
C LEU A 38 3.92 -21.08 -14.23
N ARG A 39 3.11 -22.10 -14.57
CA ARG A 39 3.53 -23.51 -14.47
C ARG A 39 4.73 -23.80 -15.35
N THR A 40 4.71 -23.31 -16.59
CA THR A 40 5.78 -23.56 -17.57
C THR A 40 6.97 -22.62 -17.44
N LEU A 41 6.97 -21.69 -16.46
CA LEU A 41 8.07 -20.77 -16.27
C LEU A 41 9.29 -21.53 -15.74
N ALA A 42 10.39 -21.51 -16.49
CA ALA A 42 11.69 -22.00 -16.04
C ALA A 42 12.36 -20.94 -15.16
N ALA A 43 11.83 -20.76 -13.95
CA ALA A 43 12.42 -19.89 -12.94
C ALA A 43 12.37 -20.59 -11.58
N ASP A 44 13.49 -20.61 -10.88
CA ASP A 44 13.60 -21.22 -9.54
C ASP A 44 13.07 -20.29 -8.44
N VAL A 45 13.05 -18.99 -8.74
CA VAL A 45 12.67 -17.91 -7.82
C VAL A 45 11.55 -17.06 -8.41
N ILE A 46 10.51 -16.82 -7.62
CA ILE A 46 9.39 -15.93 -7.94
C ILE A 46 9.40 -14.73 -7.00
N CYS A 47 9.72 -13.56 -7.53
CA CYS A 47 9.69 -12.30 -6.79
C CYS A 47 8.33 -11.59 -6.94
N LEU A 48 7.70 -11.25 -5.82
CA LEU A 48 6.41 -10.59 -5.74
C LEU A 48 6.55 -9.22 -5.09
N SER A 49 6.30 -8.16 -5.87
CA SER A 49 6.18 -6.78 -5.37
C SER A 49 4.72 -6.33 -5.49
N LEU A 50 4.00 -6.31 -4.36
CA LEU A 50 2.55 -6.18 -4.34
C LEU A 50 2.08 -5.32 -3.16
N ALA A 51 0.93 -4.65 -3.31
CA ALA A 51 0.32 -3.80 -2.28
C ALA A 51 1.26 -2.72 -1.71
N GLY A 52 2.21 -2.23 -2.51
CA GLY A 52 3.24 -1.32 -2.04
C GLY A 52 2.71 0.02 -1.49
N ASN A 53 1.58 0.49 -2.00
CA ASN A 53 1.11 1.86 -1.84
C ASN A 53 0.02 2.08 -0.77
N ASP A 54 -0.41 1.04 -0.03
CA ASP A 54 -1.56 1.17 0.89
C ASP A 54 -1.33 2.15 2.05
N HIS A 55 -0.09 2.27 2.56
CA HIS A 55 0.30 3.25 3.56
C HIS A 55 0.19 4.68 3.05
N ASN A 56 0.58 4.94 1.79
CA ASN A 56 0.45 6.25 1.15
C ASN A 56 -1.01 6.64 0.94
N VAL A 57 -1.88 5.69 0.60
CA VAL A 57 -3.32 5.96 0.48
C VAL A 57 -3.92 6.46 1.81
N LEU A 58 -3.37 6.05 2.95
CA LEU A 58 -3.86 6.45 4.26
C LEU A 58 -3.16 7.68 4.83
N GLY A 59 -1.93 7.98 4.44
CA GLY A 59 -1.15 8.99 5.12
C GLY A 59 -0.15 9.76 4.28
N LEU A 60 -0.14 9.68 2.94
CA LEU A 60 0.76 10.54 2.16
C LEU A 60 0.42 12.03 2.34
N PHE A 61 -0.86 12.36 2.25
CA PHE A 61 -1.41 13.69 2.49
C PHE A 61 -2.36 13.69 3.70
N GLU A 62 -2.55 14.85 4.30
CA GLU A 62 -3.36 15.03 5.49
C GLU A 62 -4.83 14.68 5.22
N HIS A 63 -5.49 14.14 6.25
CA HIS A 63 -6.90 13.78 6.17
C HIS A 63 -7.77 14.98 6.55
N SER A 64 -8.98 15.09 5.97
CA SER A 64 -9.91 16.20 6.30
C SER A 64 -10.35 16.21 7.77
N ALA A 65 -10.24 15.06 8.42
CA ALA A 65 -10.24 14.92 9.88
C ALA A 65 -8.84 14.40 10.27
N PRO A 66 -7.91 15.29 10.67
CA PRO A 66 -6.54 14.92 11.01
C PRO A 66 -6.49 13.82 12.07
N PHE A 67 -5.55 12.90 11.91
CA PHE A 67 -5.38 11.80 12.85
C PHE A 67 -3.90 11.56 13.15
N THR A 68 -3.64 10.82 14.21
CA THR A 68 -2.31 10.27 14.55
C THR A 68 -2.47 8.85 15.08
N LEU A 69 -1.35 8.15 15.25
CA LEU A 69 -1.32 6.76 15.71
C LEU A 69 -0.75 6.64 17.11
N GLY A 70 -1.47 5.94 17.98
CA GLY A 70 -1.00 5.53 19.30
C GLY A 70 -0.35 6.68 20.09
N ASP A 71 0.92 6.45 20.42
CA ASP A 71 1.78 7.30 21.23
C ASP A 71 2.67 8.25 20.41
N LEU A 72 2.41 8.41 19.11
CA LEU A 72 3.16 9.37 18.31
C LEU A 72 3.09 10.78 18.95
N PRO A 73 4.19 11.54 18.88
CA PRO A 73 4.27 12.89 19.43
C PRO A 73 3.13 13.77 18.94
N ASP A 74 2.72 14.69 19.80
CA ASP A 74 1.81 15.76 19.43
C ASP A 74 2.56 16.78 18.55
N ASP A 75 1.89 17.26 17.50
CA ASP A 75 2.39 18.34 16.64
C ASP A 75 1.62 19.65 16.87
N GLY A 76 0.83 19.73 17.93
CA GLY A 76 0.03 20.90 18.32
C GLY A 76 -1.30 21.01 17.58
N LEU A 77 -1.65 20.05 16.72
CA LEU A 77 -2.92 20.01 16.01
C LEU A 77 -3.92 19.09 16.74
N ASP A 78 -5.21 19.46 16.68
CA ASP A 78 -6.27 18.61 17.20
C ASP A 78 -6.45 17.38 16.29
N ARG A 79 -5.81 16.27 16.68
CA ARG A 79 -5.78 15.01 15.93
C ARG A 79 -6.56 13.92 16.64
N VAL A 80 -7.36 13.19 15.87
CA VAL A 80 -7.96 11.95 16.36
C VAL A 80 -6.87 10.90 16.57
N ARG A 81 -6.70 10.43 17.81
CA ARG A 81 -5.75 9.35 18.12
C ARG A 81 -6.36 7.99 17.79
N ILE A 82 -5.78 7.30 16.82
CA ILE A 82 -6.19 5.95 16.42
C ILE A 82 -5.22 4.93 17.05
N PRO A 83 -5.71 3.94 17.81
CA PRO A 83 -4.84 2.88 18.32
C PRO A 83 -4.17 2.10 17.18
N ASP A 84 -2.91 1.69 17.38
CA ASP A 84 -2.16 0.93 16.36
C ASP A 84 -2.86 -0.36 15.93
N CYS A 85 -3.55 -1.04 16.86
CA CYS A 85 -4.28 -2.26 16.55
C CYS A 85 -5.46 -2.02 15.58
N VAL A 86 -6.13 -0.87 15.69
CA VAL A 86 -7.22 -0.47 14.79
C VAL A 86 -6.64 -0.15 13.41
N MET A 87 -5.57 0.65 13.34
CA MET A 87 -4.94 0.97 12.07
C MET A 87 -4.34 -0.26 11.38
N ARG A 88 -3.73 -1.17 12.15
CA ARG A 88 -3.26 -2.46 11.65
C ARG A 88 -4.41 -3.28 11.04
N SER A 89 -5.53 -3.41 11.75
CA SER A 89 -6.73 -4.12 11.24
C SER A 89 -7.22 -3.50 9.92
N GLN A 90 -7.21 -2.18 9.82
CA GLN A 90 -7.59 -1.48 8.60
C GLN A 90 -6.62 -1.76 7.44
N LEU A 91 -5.30 -1.67 7.66
CA LEU A 91 -4.29 -2.02 6.65
C LEU A 91 -4.41 -3.49 6.22
N GLU A 92 -4.60 -4.42 7.16
CA GLU A 92 -4.84 -5.83 6.86
C GLU A 92 -6.09 -6.04 6.00
N HIS A 93 -7.17 -5.31 6.30
CA HIS A 93 -8.38 -5.35 5.50
C HIS A 93 -8.14 -4.86 4.06
N ARG A 94 -7.39 -3.76 3.90
CA ARG A 94 -7.03 -3.21 2.58
C ARG A 94 -6.12 -4.12 1.77
N MET A 95 -5.15 -4.77 2.41
CA MET A 95 -4.21 -5.68 1.74
C MET A 95 -4.82 -7.05 1.43
N ARG A 96 -5.93 -7.43 2.08
CA ARG A 96 -6.61 -8.73 1.91
C ARG A 96 -6.87 -9.11 0.45
N PRO A 97 -7.42 -8.25 -0.43
CA PRO A 97 -7.66 -8.62 -1.82
C PRO A 97 -6.38 -8.98 -2.58
N VAL A 98 -5.25 -8.36 -2.25
CA VAL A 98 -3.95 -8.70 -2.85
C VAL A 98 -3.50 -10.08 -2.37
N VAL A 99 -3.60 -10.36 -1.07
CA VAL A 99 -3.31 -11.68 -0.49
C VAL A 99 -4.14 -12.76 -1.17
N GLU A 100 -5.45 -12.58 -1.28
CA GLU A 100 -6.33 -13.56 -1.93
C GLU A 100 -5.95 -13.81 -3.40
N ARG A 101 -5.55 -12.77 -4.13
CA ARG A 101 -5.09 -12.89 -5.52
C ARG A 101 -3.74 -13.59 -5.66
N THR A 102 -2.89 -13.56 -4.65
CA THR A 102 -1.59 -14.26 -4.65
C THR A 102 -1.68 -15.73 -4.28
N ARG A 103 -2.73 -16.15 -3.56
CA ARG A 103 -2.86 -17.56 -3.12
C ARG A 103 -2.75 -18.58 -4.27
N PRO A 104 -3.35 -18.36 -5.46
CA PRO A 104 -3.15 -19.27 -6.58
C PRO A 104 -1.69 -19.32 -7.06
N VAL A 105 -0.96 -18.20 -7.03
CA VAL A 105 0.46 -18.16 -7.41
C VAL A 105 1.25 -19.08 -6.49
N HIS A 106 1.12 -18.90 -5.17
CA HIS A 106 1.76 -19.76 -4.16
C HIS A 106 1.48 -21.25 -4.35
N ARG A 107 0.26 -21.62 -4.77
CA ARG A 107 -0.07 -23.03 -5.05
C ARG A 107 0.53 -23.56 -6.34
N ILE A 108 0.59 -22.71 -7.38
CA ILE A 108 1.08 -23.10 -8.70
C ILE A 108 2.59 -23.31 -8.71
N VAL A 109 3.30 -22.53 -7.89
CA VAL A 109 4.77 -22.50 -7.81
C VAL A 109 5.26 -22.97 -6.43
N ALA A 110 4.52 -23.90 -5.82
CA ALA A 110 4.79 -24.35 -4.44
C ALA A 110 6.12 -25.10 -4.30
N ASP A 111 6.67 -25.57 -5.41
CA ASP A 111 7.97 -26.20 -5.57
C ASP A 111 9.12 -25.19 -5.77
N ARG A 112 8.82 -23.90 -5.79
CA ARG A 112 9.79 -22.82 -6.08
C ARG A 112 9.94 -21.90 -4.90
N GLN A 113 11.03 -21.16 -4.89
CA GLN A 113 11.22 -20.13 -3.88
C GLN A 113 10.37 -18.90 -4.22
N ILE A 114 9.71 -18.35 -3.21
CA ILE A 114 8.87 -17.16 -3.37
C ILE A 114 9.41 -16.08 -2.44
N VAL A 115 9.67 -14.90 -3.00
CA VAL A 115 10.14 -13.73 -2.25
C VAL A 115 9.13 -12.60 -2.35
N HIS A 116 8.69 -12.07 -1.21
CA HIS A 116 7.85 -10.88 -1.13
C HIS A 116 8.72 -9.66 -0.87
N ILE A 117 8.80 -8.75 -1.83
CA ILE A 117 9.61 -7.54 -1.76
C ILE A 117 8.82 -6.45 -1.03
N CYS A 118 9.36 -5.89 0.07
CA CYS A 118 8.71 -4.72 0.69
C CYS A 118 8.82 -3.51 -0.25
N PRO A 119 7.78 -2.66 -0.35
CA PRO A 119 7.91 -1.37 -1.02
C PRO A 119 9.01 -0.49 -0.42
N PRO A 120 9.48 0.51 -1.19
CA PRO A 120 10.35 1.55 -0.66
C PRO A 120 9.69 2.26 0.53
N PRO A 121 10.49 2.76 1.49
CA PRO A 121 9.99 3.67 2.52
C PRO A 121 9.41 4.94 1.90
N PRO A 122 8.60 5.71 2.65
CA PRO A 122 8.09 6.99 2.16
C PRO A 122 9.23 7.99 1.95
N ASP A 123 9.03 8.93 1.03
CA ASP A 123 9.91 10.09 0.85
C ASP A 123 9.80 11.01 2.08
N PRO A 124 10.87 11.59 2.68
CA PRO A 124 10.71 12.55 3.77
C PRO A 124 10.42 13.99 3.29
N ASP A 125 10.53 14.30 2.01
CA ASP A 125 10.50 15.68 1.49
C ASP A 125 9.12 16.12 1.04
N ALA A 126 8.44 16.90 1.89
CA ALA A 126 7.09 17.40 1.60
C ALA A 126 7.05 18.28 0.34
N ALA A 127 8.07 19.11 0.09
CA ALA A 127 8.10 20.00 -1.06
C ALA A 127 8.17 19.21 -2.38
N HIS A 128 8.92 18.11 -2.38
CA HIS A 128 8.96 17.18 -3.51
C HIS A 128 7.57 16.57 -3.79
N MET A 129 6.84 16.15 -2.76
CA MET A 129 5.50 15.55 -2.92
C MET A 129 4.45 16.54 -3.42
N GLU A 130 4.55 17.80 -2.97
CA GLU A 130 3.64 18.86 -3.37
C GLU A 130 3.90 19.34 -4.80
N ALA A 131 5.16 19.31 -5.26
CA ALA A 131 5.54 19.69 -6.61
C ALA A 131 4.94 18.74 -7.68
N ASP A 132 4.84 17.44 -7.38
CA ASP A 132 4.28 16.46 -8.32
C ASP A 132 3.47 15.36 -7.61
N PRO A 133 2.23 15.67 -7.15
CA PRO A 133 1.43 14.73 -6.36
C PRO A 133 0.87 13.55 -7.17
N LYS A 134 1.06 13.53 -8.50
CA LYS A 134 0.53 12.52 -9.43
C LYS A 134 -0.95 12.18 -9.15
N LEU A 135 -1.23 10.93 -8.76
CA LEU A 135 -2.56 10.39 -8.49
C LEU A 135 -3.25 11.04 -7.28
N PHE A 136 -2.54 11.86 -6.51
CA PHE A 136 -3.04 12.53 -5.32
C PHE A 136 -3.29 14.04 -5.53
N GLY A 137 -3.28 14.53 -6.78
CA GLY A 137 -3.52 15.94 -7.09
C GLY A 137 -4.81 16.51 -6.48
N ASP A 138 -5.88 15.70 -6.40
CA ASP A 138 -7.15 16.13 -5.80
C ASP A 138 -7.08 16.38 -4.28
N ILE A 139 -6.04 15.88 -3.59
CA ILE A 139 -5.92 15.97 -2.14
C ILE A 139 -4.64 16.68 -1.67
N VAL A 140 -3.74 17.07 -2.59
CA VAL A 140 -2.49 17.77 -2.27
C VAL A 140 -2.72 19.06 -1.46
N HIS A 141 -3.83 19.76 -1.73
CA HIS A 141 -4.21 21.01 -1.05
C HIS A 141 -4.44 20.87 0.46
N ARG A 142 -4.46 19.64 0.99
CA ARG A 142 -4.57 19.35 2.43
C ARG A 142 -3.22 19.40 3.14
N GLY A 143 -2.12 19.47 2.39
CA GLY A 143 -0.77 19.38 2.91
C GLY A 143 -0.31 17.92 3.10
N VAL A 144 1.01 17.73 3.13
CA VAL A 144 1.64 16.43 3.39
C VAL A 144 1.42 16.03 4.84
N ALA A 145 1.09 14.77 5.10
CA ALA A 145 0.88 14.32 6.47
C ALA A 145 2.22 14.25 7.25
N PRO A 146 2.20 14.33 8.60
CA PRO A 146 3.43 14.35 9.38
C PRO A 146 4.34 13.14 9.14
N ASP A 147 5.64 13.39 9.08
CA ASP A 147 6.69 12.38 8.92
C ASP A 147 6.53 11.18 9.87
N PRO A 148 6.33 11.35 11.20
CA PRO A 148 6.19 10.22 12.11
C PRO A 148 4.97 9.34 11.78
N LEU A 149 3.88 9.96 11.32
CA LEU A 149 2.67 9.24 10.91
C LEU A 149 2.93 8.41 9.66
N ARG A 150 3.52 9.01 8.62
CA ARG A 150 3.87 8.35 7.36
C ARG A 150 4.76 7.14 7.59
N LEU A 151 5.80 7.31 8.39
CA LEU A 151 6.72 6.24 8.73
C LEU A 151 6.08 5.16 9.60
N ARG A 152 5.19 5.51 10.54
CA ARG A 152 4.46 4.53 11.36
C ARG A 152 3.53 3.67 10.51
N LEU A 153 2.80 4.26 9.58
CA LEU A 153 1.95 3.55 8.62
C LEU A 153 2.75 2.59 7.74
N TYR A 154 3.89 3.06 7.20
CA TYR A 154 4.81 2.23 6.42
C TYR A 154 5.31 1.01 7.23
N ARG A 155 5.77 1.23 8.46
CA ARG A 155 6.25 0.16 9.34
C ARG A 155 5.15 -0.84 9.67
N LEU A 156 3.92 -0.38 9.92
CA LEU A 156 2.77 -1.27 10.12
C LEU A 156 2.52 -2.14 8.86
N GLN A 157 2.58 -1.54 7.67
CA GLN A 157 2.42 -2.27 6.41
C GLN A 157 3.54 -3.30 6.20
N CYS A 158 4.82 -2.96 6.35
CA CYS A 158 5.91 -3.93 6.21
C CYS A 158 5.79 -5.06 7.25
N ALA A 159 5.34 -4.78 8.48
CA ALA A 159 5.10 -5.83 9.48
C ALA A 159 3.96 -6.79 9.06
N ILE A 160 2.89 -6.27 8.46
CA ILE A 160 1.80 -7.08 7.91
C ILE A 160 2.31 -7.92 6.73
N ALA A 161 3.05 -7.32 5.80
CA ALA A 161 3.64 -7.99 4.64
C ALA A 161 4.57 -9.14 5.05
N ARG A 162 5.48 -8.90 6.00
CA ARG A 162 6.37 -9.94 6.56
C ARG A 162 5.60 -11.12 7.13
N ARG A 163 4.55 -10.85 7.92
CA ARG A 163 3.69 -11.89 8.50
C ARG A 163 2.94 -12.68 7.42
N LEU A 164 2.50 -12.01 6.36
CA LEU A 164 1.79 -12.67 5.25
C LEU A 164 2.73 -13.56 4.43
N ALA A 165 3.95 -13.11 4.13
CA ALA A 165 4.96 -13.92 3.47
C ALA A 165 5.26 -15.19 4.28
N GLY A 166 5.51 -15.05 5.59
CA GLY A 166 5.76 -16.20 6.47
C GLY A 166 4.59 -17.18 6.55
N LYS A 167 3.34 -16.71 6.57
CA LYS A 167 2.15 -17.59 6.51
C LYS A 167 2.03 -18.40 5.23
N SER A 168 2.68 -17.96 4.16
CA SER A 168 2.71 -18.66 2.86
C SER A 168 3.99 -19.46 2.61
N GLY A 169 4.91 -19.53 3.60
CA GLY A 169 6.21 -20.17 3.40
C GLY A 169 7.15 -19.38 2.48
N ALA A 170 6.86 -18.10 2.21
CA ALA A 170 7.66 -17.24 1.38
C ALA A 170 8.65 -16.41 2.20
N THR A 171 9.78 -16.07 1.60
CA THR A 171 10.77 -15.17 2.16
C THR A 171 10.28 -13.73 2.07
N PHE A 172 10.47 -12.94 3.12
CA PHE A 172 10.21 -11.50 3.09
C PHE A 172 11.52 -10.76 2.90
N LEU A 173 11.63 -9.98 1.82
CA LEU A 173 12.76 -9.11 1.56
C LEU A 173 12.46 -7.70 2.12
N PRO A 174 13.15 -7.24 3.19
CA PRO A 174 13.00 -5.89 3.72
C PRO A 174 13.55 -4.84 2.72
N PRO A 175 13.25 -3.54 2.90
CA PRO A 175 13.94 -2.51 2.15
C PRO A 175 15.47 -2.59 2.36
N PRO A 176 16.30 -2.29 1.33
CA PRO A 176 17.74 -2.20 1.48
C PRO A 176 18.10 -1.06 2.43
N GLY A 177 18.98 -1.35 3.39
CA GLY A 177 19.46 -0.35 4.35
C GLY A 177 20.10 0.84 3.64
N GLN A 178 20.85 0.59 2.57
CA GLN A 178 21.50 1.63 1.74
C GLN A 178 20.50 2.49 0.96
N GLY A 179 19.26 2.03 0.80
CA GLY A 179 18.17 2.79 0.19
C GLY A 179 17.40 3.65 1.18
N CYS A 180 17.77 3.61 2.46
CA CYS A 180 17.13 4.34 3.53
C CYS A 180 18.07 5.41 4.11
N ASN A 181 17.53 6.52 4.60
CA ASN A 181 18.26 7.45 5.46
C ASN A 181 18.26 6.99 6.93
N ASP A 182 18.97 7.71 7.81
CA ASP A 182 19.10 7.37 9.23
C ASP A 182 17.77 7.33 9.99
N ALA A 183 16.77 8.07 9.52
CA ALA A 183 15.43 8.07 10.10
C ALA A 183 14.55 6.92 9.58
N GLY A 184 15.01 6.17 8.57
CA GLY A 184 14.30 5.06 7.94
C GLY A 184 13.34 5.45 6.80
N PHE A 185 13.48 6.67 6.26
CA PHE A 185 12.80 7.11 5.04
C PHE A 185 13.63 6.82 3.80
N LEU A 186 13.05 7.00 2.62
CA LEU A 186 13.75 6.81 1.35
C LEU A 186 14.93 7.78 1.23
N ALA A 187 16.11 7.25 0.93
CA ALA A 187 17.31 8.06 0.68
C ALA A 187 17.09 8.99 -0.52
N ARG A 188 17.65 10.20 -0.46
CA ARG A 188 17.43 11.24 -1.47
C ARG A 188 17.81 10.78 -2.89
N ASP A 189 18.91 10.06 -3.03
CA ASP A 189 19.42 9.52 -4.29
C ASP A 189 18.62 8.31 -4.80
N CYS A 190 17.68 7.80 -4.01
CA CYS A 190 16.79 6.68 -4.32
C CYS A 190 15.36 7.13 -4.66
N ARG A 191 15.06 8.43 -4.60
CA ARG A 191 13.75 9.00 -4.96
C ARG A 191 13.51 9.00 -6.45
N ASN A 192 12.27 8.71 -6.85
CA ASN A 192 11.79 8.94 -8.21
C ASN A 192 11.20 10.36 -8.34
N ASP A 193 10.78 10.75 -9.55
CA ASP A 193 10.08 12.02 -9.79
C ASP A 193 8.67 12.06 -9.16
N ASP A 194 8.14 10.91 -8.75
CA ASP A 194 6.85 10.82 -8.05
C ASP A 194 7.04 10.47 -6.57
N PRO A 195 6.09 10.88 -5.70
CA PRO A 195 6.24 10.75 -4.25
C PRO A 195 6.05 9.33 -3.72
N THR A 196 5.77 8.34 -4.58
CA THR A 196 5.37 7.00 -4.16
C THR A 196 6.28 5.88 -4.64
N HIS A 197 7.11 6.11 -5.67
CA HIS A 197 8.04 5.13 -6.18
C HIS A 197 9.49 5.54 -5.88
N ALA A 198 10.33 4.52 -5.77
CA ALA A 198 11.77 4.70 -5.78
C ALA A 198 12.30 4.58 -7.21
N ASN A 199 13.49 5.12 -7.45
CA ASN A 199 14.11 5.14 -8.77
C ASN A 199 14.89 3.84 -9.08
N ALA A 200 15.54 3.83 -10.24
CA ALA A 200 16.36 2.70 -10.70
C ALA A 200 17.57 2.38 -9.79
N ARG A 201 18.08 3.35 -9.02
CA ARG A 201 19.16 3.10 -8.05
C ARG A 201 18.65 2.23 -6.91
N TYR A 202 17.48 2.53 -6.36
CA TYR A 202 16.85 1.67 -5.36
C TYR A 202 16.55 0.28 -5.93
N GLY A 203 16.09 0.21 -7.19
CA GLY A 203 15.90 -1.06 -7.89
C GLY A 203 17.16 -1.93 -7.93
N ARG A 204 18.33 -1.33 -8.17
CA ARG A 204 19.62 -2.04 -8.11
C ARG A 204 19.93 -2.57 -6.71
N LEU A 205 19.72 -1.77 -5.68
CA LEU A 205 19.93 -2.23 -4.29
C LEU A 205 19.04 -3.43 -3.94
N VAL A 206 17.79 -3.45 -4.42
CA VAL A 206 16.90 -4.60 -4.25
C VAL A 206 17.40 -5.82 -5.02
N THR A 207 17.89 -5.65 -6.26
CA THR A 207 18.44 -6.79 -7.02
C THR A 207 19.72 -7.33 -6.41
N ASP A 208 20.56 -6.47 -5.84
CA ASP A 208 21.78 -6.87 -5.13
C ASP A 208 21.41 -7.69 -3.88
N GLN A 209 20.44 -7.21 -3.08
CA GLN A 209 19.93 -7.97 -1.94
C GLN A 209 19.34 -9.33 -2.34
N LEU A 210 18.65 -9.42 -3.48
CA LEU A 210 18.15 -10.70 -3.99
C LEU A 210 19.32 -11.61 -4.39
N ALA A 211 20.33 -11.09 -5.09
CA ALA A 211 21.50 -11.88 -5.47
C ALA A 211 22.25 -12.45 -4.25
N ASP A 212 22.26 -11.71 -3.14
CA ASP A 212 22.91 -12.09 -1.88
C ASP A 212 22.08 -13.06 -1.02
N LEU A 213 20.83 -13.37 -1.38
CA LEU A 213 20.04 -14.36 -0.65
C LEU A 213 20.66 -15.75 -0.82
N GLU A 214 20.70 -16.52 0.27
CA GLU A 214 21.03 -17.94 0.21
C GLU A 214 19.86 -18.72 -0.40
N TRP A 215 20.04 -19.13 -1.65
CA TRP A 215 19.05 -19.92 -2.38
C TRP A 215 19.26 -21.42 -2.10
N HIS A 216 18.39 -22.03 -1.29
CA HIS A 216 18.28 -23.49 -1.23
C HIS A 216 17.72 -24.06 -2.55
N MET A 217 18.60 -24.31 -3.53
CA MET A 217 18.22 -25.07 -4.73
C MET A 217 18.12 -26.56 -4.36
N GLN A 218 16.96 -27.16 -4.58
CA GLN A 218 16.72 -28.59 -4.41
C GLN A 218 17.00 -29.35 -5.71
#